data_AF-A0A915V597-F1
#
_entry.id   AF-A0A915V597-F1
#
_cell.length_a   1.000
_cell.length_b   1.000
_cell.length_c   1.000
_cell.angle_alpha   90.00
_cell.angle_beta   90.00
_cell.angle_gamma   90.00
#
_symmetry.space_group_name_H-M   'P 1'
#
loop_
_entity.id
_entity.type
_entity.pdbx_description
1 polymer ?
#
loop_
_entity_poly.entity_id
_entity_poly.type
_entity_poly.pdbx_seq_one_letter_code
_entity_poly.pdbx_strand_id
1 'polypeptide(L)'
;MKARSRELLNRAIAAMVAAIDVYNKPDFRYRAESFTILALNAWELLLKAKWLAMNRNRLSSLYVRQGGGSKRPRYKRTRSGSPFTHSADYLAKKLTEQKVLDEACRKNLEALAELRDTVVHFYHNSPELAERVQEIGMATVKNFAAAVQDWFKENLSRFNFYLMPLSFVAPPRTAEAVELNKEEKDFLRYVNRLDSGDSDPNGKYSVTINIELRFVRSKSVSANPVRVTNDPNAPALRLTDEQIRERYPWDYRRLTEECKQRYANFKVDKKYHQLRKSWESDQRFAHVRHLDPQKPESPKKIFYSQAILSEFDKQYEPRLT
;
A
#
# COMPACT_ATOMS: atom_id res chain seq x y z
N MET A 1 -22.29 -0.41 -33.92
CA MET A 1 -22.15 0.64 -32.87
C MET A 1 -21.79 -0.02 -31.55
N LYS A 2 -20.83 0.52 -30.79
CA LYS A 2 -20.51 0.01 -29.45
C LYS A 2 -21.74 0.18 -28.53
N ALA A 3 -21.97 -0.76 -27.61
CA ALA A 3 -23.06 -0.65 -26.65
C ALA A 3 -22.89 0.61 -25.77
N ARG A 4 -24.00 1.29 -25.44
CA ARG A 4 -23.96 2.55 -24.66
C ARG A 4 -23.31 2.36 -23.27
N SER A 5 -23.57 1.23 -22.61
CA SER A 5 -22.88 0.86 -21.37
C SER A 5 -21.37 0.76 -21.55
N ARG A 6 -20.91 0.25 -22.70
CA ARG A 6 -19.49 0.10 -23.00
C ARG A 6 -18.81 1.45 -23.28
N GLU A 7 -19.53 2.37 -23.91
CA GLU A 7 -19.01 3.73 -24.08
C GLU A 7 -18.84 4.44 -22.74
N LEU A 8 -19.82 4.34 -21.83
CA LEU A 8 -19.68 4.88 -20.47
C LEU A 8 -18.55 4.21 -19.70
N LEU A 9 -18.37 2.89 -19.83
CA LEU A 9 -17.25 2.19 -19.21
C LEU A 9 -15.91 2.75 -19.66
N ASN A 10 -15.71 2.94 -20.97
CA ASN A 10 -14.45 3.49 -21.49
C ASN A 10 -14.19 4.90 -20.95
N ARG A 11 -15.23 5.73 -20.83
CA ARG A 11 -15.13 7.07 -20.22
C ARG A 11 -14.82 7.00 -18.73
N ALA A 12 -15.40 6.05 -18.01
CA ALA A 12 -15.12 5.82 -16.59
C ALA A 12 -13.66 5.44 -16.37
N ILE A 13 -13.13 4.52 -17.18
CA ILE A 13 -11.72 4.11 -17.13
C ILE A 13 -10.81 5.30 -17.43
N ALA A 14 -11.10 6.06 -18.50
CA ALA A 14 -10.31 7.24 -18.84
C ALA A 14 -10.31 8.31 -17.73
N ALA A 15 -11.46 8.53 -17.07
CA ALA A 15 -11.58 9.45 -15.95
C ALA A 15 -10.77 8.97 -14.73
N MET A 16 -10.77 7.66 -14.43
CA MET A 16 -9.99 7.13 -13.32
C MET A 16 -8.48 7.20 -13.59
N VAL A 17 -8.05 6.91 -14.83
CA VAL A 17 -6.64 7.08 -15.23
C VAL A 17 -6.21 8.54 -15.06
N ALA A 18 -7.04 9.49 -15.52
CA ALA A 18 -6.76 10.92 -15.34
C ALA A 18 -6.68 11.33 -13.86
N ALA A 19 -7.53 10.75 -12.99
CA ALA A 19 -7.47 10.99 -11.55
C ALA A 19 -6.10 10.58 -10.99
N ILE A 20 -5.63 9.38 -11.34
CA ILE A 20 -4.35 8.83 -10.87
C ILE A 20 -3.18 9.62 -11.40
N ASP A 21 -3.20 10.00 -12.68
CA ASP A 21 -2.14 10.80 -13.29
C ASP A 21 -2.00 12.16 -12.61
N VAL A 22 -3.10 12.82 -12.28
CA VAL A 22 -3.07 14.09 -11.55
C VAL A 22 -2.55 13.90 -10.13
N TYR A 23 -2.97 12.84 -9.45
CA TYR A 23 -2.49 12.55 -8.08
C TYR A 23 -0.98 12.28 -8.04
N ASN A 24 -0.47 11.56 -9.04
CA ASN A 24 0.93 11.13 -9.13
C ASN A 24 1.87 12.23 -9.65
N LYS A 25 1.37 13.38 -10.10
CA LYS A 25 2.22 14.50 -10.51
C LYS A 25 2.97 15.10 -9.30
N PRO A 26 4.31 15.22 -9.36
CA PRO A 26 5.06 15.89 -8.31
C PRO A 26 4.70 17.38 -8.26
N ASP A 27 4.73 17.97 -7.06
CA ASP A 27 4.46 19.38 -6.80
C ASP A 27 3.10 19.92 -7.33
N PHE A 28 2.09 19.05 -7.44
CA PHE A 28 0.73 19.47 -7.78
C PHE A 28 -0.06 19.82 -6.52
N ARG A 29 -0.13 21.12 -6.21
CA ARG A 29 -0.76 21.63 -4.96
C ARG A 29 -2.23 21.26 -4.81
N TYR A 30 -2.99 21.22 -5.90
CA TYR A 30 -4.45 20.97 -5.91
C TYR A 30 -4.83 19.50 -6.17
N ARG A 31 -3.94 18.57 -5.83
CA ARG A 31 -4.02 17.18 -6.32
C ARG A 31 -5.08 16.37 -5.61
N ALA A 32 -5.28 16.61 -4.31
CA ALA A 32 -6.22 15.84 -3.51
C ALA A 32 -7.65 16.17 -3.96
N GLU A 33 -7.92 17.45 -4.17
CA GLU A 33 -9.14 17.99 -4.71
C GLU A 33 -9.39 17.49 -6.12
N SER A 34 -8.39 17.60 -7.00
CA SER A 34 -8.50 17.14 -8.38
C SER A 34 -8.74 15.62 -8.46
N PHE A 35 -7.99 14.84 -7.67
CA PHE A 35 -8.15 13.40 -7.60
C PHE A 35 -9.54 13.00 -7.12
N THR A 36 -10.02 13.56 -5.99
CA THR A 36 -11.32 13.19 -5.41
C THR A 36 -12.48 13.53 -6.36
N ILE A 37 -12.43 14.68 -7.04
CA ILE A 37 -13.42 15.06 -8.07
C ILE A 37 -13.41 14.05 -9.23
N LEU A 38 -12.25 13.76 -9.80
CA LEU A 38 -12.13 12.88 -10.97
C LEU A 38 -12.46 11.42 -10.63
N ALA A 39 -12.02 10.94 -9.48
CA ALA A 39 -12.30 9.58 -8.99
C ALA A 39 -13.80 9.36 -8.72
N LEU A 40 -14.47 10.34 -8.09
CA LEU A 40 -15.91 10.28 -7.85
C LEU A 40 -16.70 10.29 -9.17
N ASN A 41 -16.30 11.13 -10.13
CA ASN A 41 -16.89 11.14 -11.48
C ASN A 41 -16.66 9.80 -12.21
N ALA A 42 -15.46 9.24 -12.14
CA ALA A 42 -15.16 7.94 -12.73
C ALA A 42 -16.09 6.84 -12.18
N TRP A 43 -16.31 6.82 -10.87
CA TRP A 43 -17.27 5.93 -10.23
C TRP A 43 -18.71 6.18 -10.63
N GLU A 44 -19.15 7.44 -10.73
CA GLU A 44 -20.48 7.78 -11.20
C GLU A 44 -20.73 7.22 -12.61
N LEU A 45 -19.76 7.38 -13.51
CA LEU A 45 -19.82 6.83 -14.87
C LEU A 45 -19.86 5.30 -14.86
N LEU A 46 -19.08 4.65 -14.00
CA LEU A 46 -19.04 3.19 -13.88
C LEU A 46 -20.37 2.63 -13.36
N LEU A 47 -20.95 3.24 -12.32
CA LEU A 47 -22.25 2.85 -11.76
C LEU A 47 -23.36 3.00 -12.81
N LYS A 48 -23.34 4.11 -13.57
CA LYS A 48 -24.28 4.33 -14.68
C LYS A 48 -24.09 3.31 -15.80
N ALA A 49 -22.84 2.95 -16.13
CA ALA A 49 -22.55 1.91 -17.12
C ALA A 49 -23.14 0.55 -16.69
N LYS A 50 -22.95 0.17 -15.42
CA LYS A 50 -23.50 -1.07 -14.86
C LYS A 50 -25.02 -1.08 -14.87
N TRP A 51 -25.63 0.02 -14.42
CA TRP A 51 -27.08 0.18 -14.43
C TRP A 51 -27.67 0.05 -15.85
N LEU A 52 -27.05 0.69 -16.84
CA LEU A 52 -27.45 0.55 -18.24
C LEU A 52 -27.33 -0.89 -18.75
N ALA A 53 -26.23 -1.58 -18.41
CA ALA A 53 -26.02 -2.96 -18.82
C ALA A 53 -27.14 -3.88 -18.29
N MET A 54 -27.56 -3.69 -17.04
CA MET A 54 -28.66 -4.45 -16.42
C MET A 54 -30.03 -4.10 -17.02
N ASN A 55 -30.21 -2.85 -17.49
CA ASN A 55 -31.48 -2.35 -18.04
C ASN A 55 -31.53 -2.37 -19.59
N ARG A 56 -30.87 -3.36 -20.22
CA ARG A 56 -30.87 -3.56 -21.68
C ARG A 56 -30.42 -2.31 -22.48
N ASN A 57 -29.47 -1.54 -21.95
CA ASN A 57 -28.93 -0.30 -22.55
C ASN A 57 -29.95 0.82 -22.80
N ARG A 58 -31.06 0.84 -22.05
CA ARG A 58 -32.08 1.90 -22.15
C ARG A 58 -31.65 3.14 -21.38
N LEU A 59 -31.35 4.23 -22.08
CA LEU A 59 -30.99 5.53 -21.47
C LEU A 59 -32.05 6.06 -20.49
N SER A 60 -33.32 5.77 -20.75
CA SER A 60 -34.42 6.19 -19.89
C SER A 60 -34.39 5.60 -18.48
N SER A 61 -33.62 4.52 -18.25
CA SER A 61 -33.43 3.95 -16.92
C SER A 61 -32.53 4.80 -16.03
N LEU A 62 -31.74 5.71 -16.60
CA LEU A 62 -30.88 6.63 -15.85
C LEU A 62 -31.61 7.90 -15.42
N TYR A 63 -32.80 8.17 -15.93
CA TYR A 63 -33.49 9.44 -15.73
C TYR A 63 -34.38 9.42 -14.50
N VAL A 64 -34.28 10.50 -13.70
CA VAL A 64 -35.10 10.67 -12.51
C VAL A 64 -36.54 10.97 -12.91
N ARG A 65 -37.47 10.13 -12.45
CA ARG A 65 -38.92 10.32 -12.68
C ARG A 65 -39.46 11.39 -11.73
N GLN A 66 -40.26 12.31 -12.27
CA GLN A 66 -40.92 13.39 -11.55
C GLN A 66 -42.46 13.20 -11.52
N GLY A 67 -42.96 12.07 -12.03
CA GLY A 67 -44.38 11.71 -12.05
C GLY A 67 -44.81 11.10 -13.39
N GLY A 68 -46.12 10.96 -13.58
CA GLY A 68 -46.72 10.38 -14.78
C GLY A 68 -46.96 8.87 -14.69
N GLY A 69 -47.99 8.39 -15.40
CA GLY A 69 -48.35 6.97 -15.44
C GLY A 69 -47.31 6.11 -16.17
N SER A 70 -47.40 4.79 -16.00
CA SER A 70 -46.42 3.83 -16.55
C SER A 70 -46.18 3.98 -18.07
N LYS A 71 -47.22 4.35 -18.82
CA LYS A 71 -47.17 4.55 -20.29
C LYS A 71 -46.53 5.88 -20.74
N ARG A 72 -46.55 6.92 -19.90
CA ARG A 72 -46.01 8.27 -20.23
C ARG A 72 -45.30 8.86 -19.01
N PRO A 73 -44.09 8.39 -18.69
CA PRO A 73 -43.31 8.94 -17.59
C PRO A 73 -42.87 10.38 -17.87
N ARG A 74 -43.00 11.24 -16.85
CA ARG A 74 -42.41 12.57 -16.84
C ARG A 74 -41.08 12.50 -16.09
N TYR A 75 -40.02 12.98 -16.73
CA TYR A 75 -38.67 13.02 -16.15
C TYR A 75 -38.33 14.42 -15.67
N LYS A 76 -37.60 14.50 -14.56
CA LYS A 76 -37.01 15.75 -14.08
C LYS A 76 -36.02 16.25 -15.13
N ARG A 77 -35.99 17.57 -15.36
CA ARG A 77 -35.09 18.19 -16.33
C ARG A 77 -34.08 19.11 -15.64
N THR A 78 -32.92 19.27 -16.27
CA THR A 78 -31.89 20.24 -15.89
C THR A 78 -32.32 21.66 -16.30
N ARG A 79 -31.54 22.66 -15.87
CA ARG A 79 -31.75 24.07 -16.29
C ARG A 79 -31.69 24.25 -17.81
N SER A 80 -30.90 23.42 -18.50
CA SER A 80 -30.82 23.39 -19.97
C SER A 80 -31.91 22.56 -20.66
N GLY A 81 -32.87 22.00 -19.90
CA GLY A 81 -33.95 21.18 -20.44
C GLY A 81 -33.59 19.72 -20.75
N SER A 82 -32.35 19.30 -20.49
CA SER A 82 -31.91 17.89 -20.65
C SER A 82 -32.47 17.00 -19.52
N PRO A 83 -32.65 15.68 -19.73
CA PRO A 83 -33.08 14.77 -18.67
C PRO A 83 -32.09 14.74 -17.50
N PHE A 84 -32.59 14.88 -16.27
CA PHE A 84 -31.79 14.79 -15.06
C PHE A 84 -31.50 13.32 -14.74
N THR A 85 -30.23 12.96 -14.57
CA THR A 85 -29.81 11.57 -14.29
C THR A 85 -29.68 11.28 -12.80
N HIS A 86 -29.78 10.02 -12.41
CA HIS A 86 -29.47 9.57 -11.05
C HIS A 86 -28.01 9.88 -10.66
N SER A 87 -27.81 10.27 -9.39
CA SER A 87 -26.50 10.52 -8.77
C SER A 87 -25.76 9.22 -8.46
N ALA A 88 -24.45 9.32 -8.20
CA ALA A 88 -23.62 8.20 -7.78
C ALA A 88 -24.15 7.54 -6.49
N ASP A 89 -24.48 8.33 -5.47
CA ASP A 89 -25.02 7.86 -4.18
C ASP A 89 -26.31 7.03 -4.35
N TYR A 90 -27.27 7.55 -5.11
CA TYR A 90 -28.51 6.83 -5.40
C TYR A 90 -28.26 5.48 -6.08
N LEU A 91 -27.36 5.45 -7.08
CA LEU A 91 -27.03 4.23 -7.82
C LEU A 91 -26.24 3.24 -6.97
N ALA A 92 -25.30 3.72 -6.14
CA ALA A 92 -24.54 2.89 -5.22
C ALA A 92 -25.47 2.20 -4.23
N LYS A 93 -26.40 2.94 -3.62
CA LYS A 93 -27.43 2.37 -2.74
C LYS A 93 -28.28 1.32 -3.44
N LYS A 94 -28.80 1.63 -4.63
CA LYS A 94 -29.65 0.70 -5.40
C LYS A 94 -28.92 -0.57 -5.84
N LEU A 95 -27.65 -0.47 -6.23
CA LEU A 95 -26.83 -1.63 -6.61
C LEU A 95 -26.45 -2.49 -5.40
N THR A 96 -26.30 -1.87 -4.23
CA THR A 96 -26.07 -2.57 -2.96
C THR A 96 -27.32 -3.32 -2.51
N GLU A 97 -28.51 -2.69 -2.60
CA GLU A 97 -29.80 -3.35 -2.34
C GLU A 97 -30.02 -4.58 -3.26
N GLN A 98 -29.50 -4.53 -4.50
CA GLN A 98 -29.55 -5.64 -5.46
C GLN A 98 -28.42 -6.67 -5.28
N LYS A 99 -27.58 -6.55 -4.25
CA LYS A 99 -26.40 -7.39 -3.99
C LYS A 99 -25.40 -7.45 -5.16
N VAL A 100 -25.35 -6.40 -5.97
CA VAL A 100 -24.40 -6.26 -7.10
C VAL A 100 -23.13 -5.53 -6.66
N LEU A 101 -23.28 -4.57 -5.74
CA LEU A 101 -22.20 -3.82 -5.12
C LEU A 101 -22.07 -4.25 -3.66
N ASP A 102 -20.84 -4.43 -3.19
CA ASP A 102 -20.57 -4.75 -1.80
C ASP A 102 -20.73 -3.52 -0.89
N GLU A 103 -21.15 -3.76 0.34
CA GLU A 103 -21.40 -2.72 1.34
C GLU A 103 -20.11 -1.96 1.70
N ALA A 104 -18.96 -2.65 1.73
CA ALA A 104 -17.66 -2.02 1.92
C ALA A 104 -17.33 -1.02 0.81
N CYS A 105 -17.66 -1.35 -0.44
CA CYS A 105 -17.48 -0.44 -1.56
C CYS A 105 -18.42 0.77 -1.48
N ARG A 106 -19.66 0.57 -1.02
CA ARG A 106 -20.61 1.68 -0.80
C ARG A 106 -20.07 2.67 0.24
N LYS A 107 -19.62 2.16 1.40
CA LYS A 107 -19.02 2.98 2.46
C LYS A 107 -17.76 3.72 1.99
N ASN A 108 -16.92 3.09 1.16
CA ASN A 108 -15.78 3.75 0.53
C ASN A 108 -16.19 4.92 -0.36
N LEU A 109 -17.26 4.77 -1.17
CA LEU A 109 -17.77 5.85 -2.02
C LEU A 109 -18.39 6.99 -1.21
N GLU A 110 -19.04 6.69 -0.08
CA GLU A 110 -19.53 7.70 0.86
C GLU A 110 -18.38 8.47 1.50
N ALA A 111 -17.34 7.76 1.96
CA ALA A 111 -16.12 8.38 2.48
C ALA A 111 -15.44 9.28 1.43
N LEU A 112 -15.37 8.83 0.16
CA LEU A 112 -14.81 9.62 -0.93
C LEU A 112 -15.66 10.87 -1.24
N ALA A 113 -16.99 10.75 -1.22
CA ALA A 113 -17.89 11.88 -1.45
C ALA A 113 -17.76 12.94 -0.35
N GLU A 114 -17.73 12.52 0.91
CA GLU A 114 -17.52 13.40 2.07
C GLU A 114 -16.12 14.02 2.06
N LEU A 115 -15.10 13.22 1.70
CA LEU A 115 -13.74 13.70 1.54
C LEU A 115 -13.71 14.79 0.46
N ARG A 116 -14.34 14.57 -0.70
CA ARG A 116 -14.42 15.56 -1.78
C ARG A 116 -15.08 16.85 -1.31
N ASP A 117 -16.20 16.76 -0.60
CA ASP A 117 -16.89 17.95 -0.09
C ASP A 117 -16.04 18.69 0.95
N THR A 118 -15.24 17.98 1.74
CA THR A 118 -14.25 18.55 2.65
C THR A 118 -13.12 19.22 1.84
N VAL A 119 -12.33 18.43 1.08
CA VAL A 119 -11.13 18.89 0.36
C VAL A 119 -11.39 20.02 -0.63
N VAL A 120 -12.56 20.08 -1.26
CA VAL A 120 -12.89 21.10 -2.28
C VAL A 120 -13.39 22.41 -1.68
N HIS A 121 -14.17 22.36 -0.60
CA HIS A 121 -14.86 23.56 -0.09
C HIS A 121 -14.12 24.25 1.05
N PHE A 122 -13.22 23.56 1.74
CA PHE A 122 -12.48 24.12 2.86
C PHE A 122 -10.98 24.23 2.53
N TYR A 123 -10.23 24.95 3.37
CA TYR A 123 -8.78 25.04 3.25
C TYR A 123 -8.13 24.02 4.19
N HIS A 124 -7.24 23.19 3.65
CA HIS A 124 -6.59 22.11 4.39
C HIS A 124 -5.08 22.21 4.24
N ASN A 125 -4.39 22.30 5.38
CA ASN A 125 -2.93 22.26 5.43
C ASN A 125 -2.42 21.08 6.26
N SER A 126 -3.33 20.22 6.77
CA SER A 126 -2.98 19.14 7.68
C SER A 126 -2.34 17.95 6.93
N PRO A 127 -1.15 17.48 7.36
CA PRO A 127 -0.53 16.27 6.83
C PRO A 127 -1.40 15.01 7.05
N GLU A 128 -2.15 14.97 8.15
CA GLU A 128 -3.04 13.85 8.48
C GLU A 128 -4.15 13.65 7.44
N LEU A 129 -4.72 14.74 6.90
CA LEU A 129 -5.71 14.64 5.84
C LEU A 129 -5.10 14.06 4.55
N ALA A 130 -3.85 14.40 4.25
CA ALA A 130 -3.16 13.85 3.07
C ALA A 130 -2.97 12.33 3.16
N GLU A 131 -2.66 11.81 4.35
CA GLU A 131 -2.61 10.36 4.60
C GLU A 131 -3.98 9.72 4.38
N ARG A 132 -5.06 10.30 4.94
CA ARG A 132 -6.41 9.78 4.75
C ARG A 132 -6.90 9.83 3.30
N VAL A 133 -6.54 10.88 2.56
CA VAL A 133 -6.79 10.95 1.11
C VAL A 133 -6.13 9.77 0.40
N GLN A 134 -4.89 9.42 0.80
CA GLN A 134 -4.16 8.30 0.22
C GLN A 134 -4.83 6.95 0.56
N GLU A 135 -5.24 6.74 1.82
CA GLU A 135 -5.89 5.49 2.26
C GLU A 135 -7.24 5.27 1.56
N ILE A 136 -8.10 6.30 1.56
CA ILE A 136 -9.43 6.27 0.92
C ILE A 136 -9.28 6.20 -0.61
N GLY A 137 -8.33 6.96 -1.17
CA GLY A 137 -8.06 6.97 -2.61
C GLY A 137 -7.56 5.63 -3.12
N MET A 138 -6.67 4.96 -2.39
CA MET A 138 -6.16 3.65 -2.76
C MET A 138 -7.27 2.59 -2.72
N ALA A 139 -8.11 2.64 -1.67
CA ALA A 139 -9.30 1.80 -1.57
C ALA A 139 -10.26 2.03 -2.75
N THR A 140 -10.49 3.30 -3.11
CA THR A 140 -11.32 3.69 -4.26
C THR A 140 -10.83 3.10 -5.57
N VAL A 141 -9.51 3.18 -5.82
CA VAL A 141 -8.88 2.66 -7.04
C VAL A 141 -8.92 1.12 -7.06
N LYS A 142 -8.60 0.45 -5.95
CA LYS A 142 -8.70 -1.01 -5.82
C LYS A 142 -10.13 -1.49 -6.09
N ASN A 143 -11.11 -0.86 -5.43
CA ASN A 143 -12.53 -1.17 -5.59
C ASN A 143 -12.99 -0.97 -7.03
N PHE A 144 -12.51 0.09 -7.70
CA PHE A 144 -12.88 0.39 -9.08
C PHE A 144 -12.36 -0.70 -10.02
N ALA A 145 -11.10 -1.09 -9.85
CA ALA A 145 -10.50 -2.14 -10.65
C ALA A 145 -11.23 -3.48 -10.46
N ALA A 146 -11.58 -3.82 -9.22
CA ALA A 146 -12.36 -5.02 -8.89
C ALA A 146 -13.76 -4.99 -9.53
N ALA A 147 -14.46 -3.85 -9.44
CA ALA A 147 -15.80 -3.69 -10.02
C ALA A 147 -15.80 -3.78 -11.55
N VAL A 148 -14.82 -3.16 -12.22
CA VAL A 148 -14.67 -3.24 -13.69
C VAL A 148 -14.43 -4.68 -14.13
N GLN A 149 -13.51 -5.38 -13.46
CA GLN A 149 -13.23 -6.79 -13.73
C GLN A 149 -14.47 -7.66 -13.47
N ASP A 150 -15.23 -7.41 -12.41
CA ASP A 150 -16.41 -8.23 -12.08
C ASP A 150 -17.57 -8.02 -13.04
N TRP A 151 -17.86 -6.77 -13.33
CA TRP A 151 -19.06 -6.38 -14.05
C TRP A 151 -18.91 -6.48 -15.56
N PHE A 152 -17.71 -6.24 -16.07
CA PHE A 152 -17.45 -6.15 -17.50
C PHE A 152 -16.35 -7.11 -17.99
N LYS A 153 -15.71 -7.87 -17.08
CA LYS A 153 -14.63 -8.82 -17.40
C LYS A 153 -13.45 -8.16 -18.13
N GLU A 154 -13.23 -6.88 -17.85
CA GLU A 154 -12.15 -6.10 -18.44
C GLU A 154 -10.93 -6.09 -17.54
N ASN A 155 -9.80 -6.53 -18.11
CA ASN A 155 -8.52 -6.48 -17.43
C ASN A 155 -7.91 -5.08 -17.52
N LEU A 156 -7.71 -4.49 -16.34
CA LEU A 156 -7.14 -3.17 -16.16
C LEU A 156 -5.63 -3.16 -15.83
N SER A 157 -4.97 -4.32 -15.81
CA SER A 157 -3.53 -4.45 -15.54
C SER A 157 -2.65 -3.67 -16.51
N ARG A 158 -3.18 -3.28 -17.67
CA ARG A 158 -2.49 -2.40 -18.64
C ARG A 158 -2.28 -0.98 -18.13
N PHE A 159 -3.05 -0.56 -17.13
CA PHE A 159 -2.99 0.77 -16.55
C PHE A 159 -2.30 0.66 -15.18
N ASN A 160 -1.36 1.56 -14.91
CA ASN A 160 -0.64 1.61 -13.63
C ASN A 160 -1.56 2.17 -12.53
N PHE A 161 -2.52 1.37 -12.08
CA PHE A 161 -3.48 1.71 -11.02
C PHE A 161 -2.82 1.70 -9.62
N TYR A 162 -1.83 2.57 -9.43
CA TYR A 162 -1.16 2.78 -8.14
C TYR A 162 -1.12 4.27 -7.84
N LEU A 163 -1.62 4.66 -6.66
CA LEU A 163 -1.37 5.99 -6.12
C LEU A 163 0.03 5.98 -5.50
N MET A 164 0.88 6.91 -5.91
CA MET A 164 2.23 6.99 -5.35
C MET A 164 2.16 7.42 -3.89
N PRO A 165 2.79 6.66 -2.96
CA PRO A 165 2.86 7.05 -1.58
C PRO A 165 3.69 8.32 -1.41
N LEU A 166 3.18 9.27 -0.65
CA LEU A 166 3.80 10.58 -0.50
C LEU A 166 4.58 10.66 0.80
N SER A 167 5.66 9.89 0.86
CA SER A 167 6.63 9.97 1.95
C SER A 167 8.02 10.24 1.39
N PHE A 168 8.27 11.50 1.02
CA PHE A 168 9.63 12.05 0.95
C PHE A 168 9.87 13.11 2.02
N VAL A 169 8.85 13.45 2.82
CA VAL A 169 8.98 14.33 3.97
C VAL A 169 8.94 13.44 5.20
N ALA A 170 10.11 13.21 5.80
CA ALA A 170 10.14 12.68 7.16
C ALA A 170 9.26 13.61 8.01
N PRO A 171 8.32 13.08 8.83
CA PRO A 171 7.57 13.93 9.74
C PRO A 171 8.60 14.76 10.54
N PRO A 172 8.40 16.09 10.66
CA PRO A 172 9.32 16.94 11.40
C PRO A 172 9.51 16.33 12.79
N ARG A 173 10.77 16.24 13.24
CA ARG A 173 11.15 15.60 14.52
C ARG A 173 10.55 16.29 15.75
N THR A 174 9.94 17.44 15.55
CA THR A 174 9.02 18.11 16.45
C THR A 174 7.69 18.20 15.71
N ALA A 175 6.74 17.37 16.10
CA ALA A 175 5.34 17.61 15.78
C ALA A 175 4.95 18.91 16.46
N GLU A 176 5.13 20.06 15.79
CA GLU A 176 4.17 21.12 15.97
C GLU A 176 2.83 20.47 15.62
N ALA A 177 2.01 20.22 16.64
CA ALA A 177 0.68 19.69 16.45
C ALA A 177 0.00 20.65 15.49
N VAL A 178 -0.14 20.24 14.23
CA VAL A 178 -0.89 21.02 13.25
C VAL A 178 -2.30 21.05 13.82
N GLU A 179 -2.74 22.21 14.29
CA GLU A 179 -4.07 22.34 14.85
C GLU A 179 -5.07 22.03 13.74
N LEU A 180 -5.70 20.86 13.84
CA LEU A 180 -6.75 20.46 12.91
C LEU A 180 -7.92 21.44 13.01
N ASN A 181 -8.40 21.87 11.86
CA ASN A 181 -9.63 22.66 11.77
C ASN A 181 -10.84 21.81 12.20
N LYS A 182 -11.95 22.48 12.53
CA LYS A 182 -13.15 21.81 13.05
C LYS A 182 -13.68 20.77 12.05
N GLU A 183 -13.67 21.11 10.78
CA GLU A 183 -14.14 20.30 9.66
C GLU A 183 -13.26 19.06 9.49
N GLU A 184 -11.94 19.20 9.62
CA GLU A 184 -11.00 18.08 9.58
C GLU A 184 -11.24 17.12 10.76
N LYS A 185 -11.46 17.64 11.97
CA LYS A 185 -11.80 16.83 13.16
C LYS A 185 -13.11 16.06 13.00
N ASP A 186 -14.12 16.70 12.41
CA ASP A 186 -15.42 16.09 12.18
C ASP A 186 -15.34 14.99 11.11
N PHE A 187 -14.60 15.23 10.02
CA PHE A 187 -14.32 14.24 8.99
C PHE A 187 -13.53 13.03 9.54
N LEU A 188 -12.45 13.26 10.29
CA LEU A 188 -11.66 12.17 10.89
C LEU A 188 -12.51 11.31 11.83
N ARG A 189 -13.42 11.93 12.60
CA ARG A 189 -14.37 11.20 13.44
C ARG A 189 -15.33 10.35 12.62
N TYR A 190 -15.79 10.86 11.48
CA TYR A 190 -16.66 10.13 10.56
C TYR A 190 -15.93 8.91 9.96
N VAL A 191 -14.72 9.08 9.45
CA VAL A 191 -13.91 7.98 8.89
C VAL A 191 -13.64 6.89 9.94
N ASN A 192 -13.25 7.27 11.15
CA ASN A 192 -13.01 6.31 12.23
C ASN A 192 -14.26 5.50 12.63
N ARG A 193 -15.47 6.08 12.48
CA ARG A 193 -16.72 5.33 12.66
C ARG A 193 -16.97 4.35 11.52
N LEU A 194 -16.63 4.71 10.29
CA LEU A 194 -16.77 3.81 9.14
C LEU A 194 -15.84 2.59 9.23
N ASP A 195 -14.67 2.76 9.85
CA ASP A 195 -13.62 1.74 9.98
C ASP A 195 -13.78 0.80 11.21
N SER A 196 -14.87 0.93 11.97
CA SER A 196 -15.03 0.31 13.31
C SER A 196 -15.25 -1.21 13.38
N GLY A 197 -14.62 -2.00 12.48
CA GLY A 197 -14.22 -3.38 12.80
C GLY A 197 -14.96 -4.54 12.11
N ASP A 198 -15.74 -4.29 11.05
CA ASP A 198 -16.50 -5.34 10.32
C ASP A 198 -15.94 -5.64 8.91
N SER A 199 -14.76 -5.12 8.59
CA SER A 199 -14.09 -5.33 7.30
C SER A 199 -13.28 -6.62 7.31
N ASP A 200 -13.72 -7.62 6.52
CA ASP A 200 -12.93 -8.82 6.23
C ASP A 200 -11.57 -8.40 5.62
N PRO A 201 -10.43 -8.73 6.25
CA PRO A 201 -9.09 -8.41 5.73
C PRO A 201 -8.84 -9.01 4.33
N ASN A 202 -9.52 -10.11 3.99
CA ASN A 202 -9.47 -10.75 2.68
C ASN A 202 -10.63 -10.33 1.76
N GLY A 203 -11.44 -9.36 2.19
CA GLY A 203 -12.53 -8.79 1.42
C GLY A 203 -12.06 -8.23 0.09
N LYS A 204 -12.82 -8.52 -0.96
CA LYS A 204 -12.53 -8.03 -2.31
C LYS A 204 -12.60 -6.51 -2.41
N TYR A 205 -13.55 -5.91 -1.68
CA TYR A 205 -13.72 -4.47 -1.56
C TYR A 205 -13.24 -3.99 -0.18
N SER A 206 -12.77 -2.75 -0.10
CA SER A 206 -12.19 -2.19 1.12
C SER A 206 -12.70 -0.77 1.36
N VAL A 207 -12.92 -0.38 2.61
CA VAL A 207 -13.37 0.98 2.99
C VAL A 207 -12.19 1.96 2.93
N THR A 208 -11.08 1.59 3.57
CA THR A 208 -9.78 2.28 3.57
C THR A 208 -8.68 1.23 3.33
N ILE A 209 -7.48 1.67 2.92
CA ILE A 209 -6.29 0.81 2.85
C ILE A 209 -5.18 1.49 3.65
N ASN A 210 -4.71 0.82 4.71
CA ASN A 210 -3.52 1.24 5.44
C ASN A 210 -2.26 0.95 4.62
N ILE A 211 -1.30 1.89 4.60
CA ILE A 211 -0.07 1.79 3.81
C ILE A 211 1.12 1.89 4.75
N GLU A 212 1.84 0.77 4.93
CA GLU A 212 3.10 0.73 5.67
C GLU A 212 4.29 0.84 4.70
N LEU A 213 5.05 1.94 4.78
CA LEU A 213 6.25 2.16 3.96
C LEU A 213 7.50 1.81 4.75
N ARG A 214 8.23 0.78 4.29
CA ARG A 214 9.54 0.40 4.87
C ARG A 214 10.66 0.84 3.96
N PHE A 215 11.37 1.90 4.36
CA PHE A 215 12.59 2.33 3.68
C PHE A 215 13.76 1.45 4.10
N VAL A 216 14.13 0.51 3.23
CA VAL A 216 15.35 -0.28 3.39
C VAL A 216 16.49 0.42 2.63
N ARG A 217 17.59 0.74 3.32
CA ARG A 217 18.80 1.25 2.67
C ARG A 217 19.28 0.18 1.68
N SER A 218 19.42 0.52 0.40
CA SER A 218 19.94 -0.44 -0.58
C SER A 218 21.30 -0.93 -0.08
N LYS A 219 21.45 -2.25 0.05
CA LYS A 219 22.78 -2.86 0.19
C LYS A 219 23.47 -2.70 -1.16
N SER A 220 24.03 -1.53 -1.42
CA SER A 220 24.96 -1.35 -2.53
C SER A 220 26.09 -2.35 -2.33
N VAL A 221 26.37 -3.13 -3.38
CA VAL A 221 27.50 -4.09 -3.46
C VAL A 221 28.87 -3.37 -3.39
N SER A 222 28.85 -2.04 -3.24
CA SER A 222 30.00 -1.15 -3.12
C SER A 222 29.71 -0.05 -2.09
N ALA A 223 30.72 0.26 -1.28
CA ALA A 223 30.81 1.28 -0.21
C ALA A 223 30.24 0.84 1.17
N ASN A 224 31.04 0.52 2.19
CA ASN A 224 32.45 0.81 2.47
C ASN A 224 33.11 -0.43 3.11
N PRO A 225 34.33 -0.84 2.72
CA PRO A 225 35.16 -1.58 3.66
C PRO A 225 35.29 -0.68 4.89
N VAL A 226 34.89 -1.20 6.04
CA VAL A 226 35.03 -0.56 7.33
C VAL A 226 36.49 -0.13 7.46
N ARG A 227 36.79 1.15 7.20
CA ARG A 227 37.99 1.77 7.77
C ARG A 227 37.70 1.78 9.26
N VAL A 228 38.33 0.84 9.96
CA VAL A 228 38.48 0.90 11.41
C VAL A 228 39.29 2.17 11.67
N THR A 229 38.59 3.27 11.89
CA THR A 229 39.22 4.50 12.37
C THR A 229 39.14 4.46 13.89
N ASN A 230 40.28 4.66 14.57
CA ASN A 230 40.37 4.78 16.02
C ASN A 230 39.95 6.19 16.48
N ASP A 231 38.88 6.72 15.91
CA ASP A 231 38.45 8.10 16.15
C ASP A 231 37.40 8.10 17.27
N PRO A 232 37.71 8.68 18.45
CA PRO A 232 36.82 8.64 19.62
C PRO A 232 35.51 9.42 19.43
N ASN A 233 35.36 10.15 18.32
CA ASN A 233 34.18 10.95 17.97
C ASN A 233 33.33 10.36 16.83
N ALA A 234 33.60 9.13 16.39
CA ALA A 234 32.79 8.47 15.38
C ALA A 234 31.42 8.06 15.97
N PRO A 235 30.28 8.38 15.32
CA PRO A 235 28.97 7.98 15.81
C PRO A 235 28.89 6.44 15.86
N ALA A 236 28.76 5.90 17.07
CA ALA A 236 28.66 4.47 17.29
C ALA A 236 27.41 3.93 16.57
N LEU A 237 27.62 3.23 15.45
CA LEU A 237 26.59 2.50 14.73
C LEU A 237 26.08 1.36 15.62
N ARG A 238 25.05 1.63 16.42
CA ARG A 238 24.27 0.59 17.10
C ARG A 238 23.41 -0.09 16.05
N LEU A 239 23.90 -1.20 15.51
CA LEU A 239 23.12 -2.10 14.64
C LEU A 239 21.91 -2.61 15.43
N THR A 240 20.73 -2.59 14.82
CA THR A 240 19.53 -3.18 15.45
C THR A 240 19.62 -4.71 15.47
N ASP A 241 18.95 -5.36 16.42
CA ASP A 241 18.95 -6.83 16.58
C ASP A 241 18.54 -7.58 15.28
N GLU A 242 17.68 -6.97 14.47
CA GLU A 242 17.24 -7.48 13.18
C GLU A 242 18.35 -7.43 12.13
N GLN A 243 19.10 -6.33 12.07
CA GLN A 243 20.25 -6.19 11.16
C GLN A 243 21.39 -7.16 11.51
N ILE A 244 21.56 -7.46 12.80
CA ILE A 244 22.50 -8.48 13.28
C ILE A 244 22.06 -9.87 12.80
N ARG A 245 20.77 -10.20 12.88
CA ARG A 245 20.24 -11.49 12.36
C ARG A 245 20.41 -11.63 10.86
N GLU A 246 20.26 -10.55 10.09
CA GLU A 246 20.51 -10.59 8.65
C GLU A 246 21.99 -10.78 8.30
N ARG A 247 22.89 -10.14 9.05
CA ARG A 247 24.34 -10.19 8.79
C ARG A 247 24.98 -11.49 9.27
N TYR A 248 24.44 -12.09 10.34
CA TYR A 248 24.91 -13.34 10.91
C TYR A 248 23.76 -14.35 11.00
N PRO A 249 23.28 -14.87 9.85
CA PRO A 249 22.08 -15.72 9.79
C PRO A 249 22.30 -17.14 10.33
N TRP A 250 23.55 -17.54 10.56
CA TRP A 250 23.90 -18.92 10.89
C TRP A 250 24.29 -19.05 12.34
N ASP A 251 23.75 -20.06 13.02
CA ASP A 251 24.32 -20.51 14.28
C ASP A 251 25.31 -21.66 14.05
N TYR A 252 25.91 -22.15 15.13
CA TYR A 252 26.87 -23.26 15.06
C TYR A 252 26.32 -24.49 14.31
N ARG A 253 25.04 -24.83 14.52
CA ARG A 253 24.43 -26.01 13.91
C ARG A 253 24.34 -25.82 12.40
N ARG A 254 23.80 -24.67 11.97
CA ARG A 254 23.64 -24.33 10.56
C ARG A 254 24.99 -24.22 9.83
N LEU A 255 25.98 -23.54 10.42
CA LEU A 255 27.33 -23.48 9.85
C LEU A 255 27.94 -24.87 9.65
N THR A 256 27.77 -25.77 10.63
CA THR A 256 28.31 -27.12 10.55
C THR A 256 27.62 -27.95 9.48
N GLU A 257 26.32 -27.75 9.27
CA GLU A 257 25.55 -28.41 8.21
C GLU A 257 25.97 -27.94 6.82
N GLU A 258 26.14 -26.64 6.62
CA GLU A 258 26.67 -26.06 5.37
C GLU A 258 28.07 -26.59 5.06
N CYS A 259 28.97 -26.67 6.05
CA CYS A 259 30.30 -27.25 5.85
C CYS A 259 30.25 -28.75 5.49
N LYS A 260 29.33 -29.53 6.09
CA LYS A 260 29.15 -30.96 5.74
C LYS A 260 28.64 -31.15 4.32
N GLN A 261 27.80 -30.25 3.83
CA GLN A 261 27.26 -30.30 2.48
C GLN A 261 28.32 -29.84 1.45
N ARG A 262 29.06 -28.78 1.77
CA ARG A 262 30.00 -28.13 0.85
C ARG A 262 31.32 -28.87 0.64
N TYR A 263 31.86 -29.55 1.66
CA TYR A 263 33.21 -30.09 1.61
C TYR A 263 33.24 -31.63 1.63
N ALA A 264 34.12 -32.23 0.83
CA ALA A 264 34.25 -33.69 0.72
C ALA A 264 34.97 -34.27 1.94
N ASN A 265 36.01 -33.59 2.41
CA ASN A 265 36.90 -34.02 3.48
C ASN A 265 36.53 -33.46 4.87
N PHE A 266 35.35 -32.85 5.02
CA PHE A 266 34.96 -32.22 6.27
C PHE A 266 34.53 -33.22 7.34
N LYS A 267 35.15 -33.11 8.52
CA LYS A 267 34.77 -33.80 9.75
C LYS A 267 34.69 -32.79 10.89
N VAL A 268 33.75 -33.02 11.81
CA VAL A 268 33.65 -32.20 13.03
C VAL A 268 34.72 -32.68 14.00
N ASP A 269 35.93 -32.14 13.87
CA ASP A 269 37.11 -32.53 14.63
C ASP A 269 37.74 -31.35 15.39
N LYS A 270 38.87 -31.60 16.08
CA LYS A 270 39.60 -30.55 16.79
C LYS A 270 40.07 -29.43 15.84
N LYS A 271 40.43 -29.76 14.60
CA LYS A 271 40.88 -28.79 13.58
C LYS A 271 39.77 -27.81 13.22
N TYR A 272 38.55 -28.30 12.94
CA TYR A 272 37.38 -27.46 12.67
C TYR A 272 37.09 -26.50 13.84
N HIS A 273 37.09 -27.01 15.07
CA HIS A 273 36.82 -26.18 16.24
C HIS A 273 37.88 -25.11 16.49
N GLN A 274 39.16 -25.41 16.25
CA GLN A 274 40.25 -24.42 16.38
C GLN A 274 40.14 -23.33 15.31
N LEU A 275 39.92 -23.72 14.04
CA LEU A 275 39.75 -22.78 12.94
C LEU A 275 38.57 -21.84 13.16
N ARG A 276 37.40 -22.41 13.50
CA ARG A 276 36.20 -21.62 13.80
C ARG A 276 36.45 -20.61 14.93
N LYS A 277 37.02 -21.06 16.05
CA LYS A 277 37.33 -20.20 17.20
C LYS A 277 38.34 -19.10 16.86
N SER A 278 39.29 -19.35 15.95
CA SER A 278 40.26 -18.34 15.54
C SER A 278 39.62 -17.14 14.82
N TRP A 279 38.46 -17.34 14.20
CA TRP A 279 37.71 -16.31 13.49
C TRP A 279 36.51 -15.76 14.28
N GLU A 280 36.24 -16.31 15.48
CA GLU A 280 35.16 -15.82 16.36
C GLU A 280 35.43 -14.39 16.89
N SER A 281 36.70 -13.95 16.91
CA SER A 281 37.12 -12.60 17.30
C SER A 281 36.95 -11.54 16.22
N ASP A 282 36.84 -11.94 14.94
CA ASP A 282 36.71 -11.03 13.82
C ASP A 282 35.23 -10.79 13.50
N GLN A 283 34.80 -9.52 13.65
CA GLN A 283 33.44 -9.08 13.36
C GLN A 283 33.04 -9.25 11.88
N ARG A 284 33.95 -9.58 10.97
CA ARG A 284 33.60 -9.96 9.59
C ARG A 284 32.95 -11.35 9.52
N PHE A 285 33.30 -12.24 10.44
CA PHE A 285 32.94 -13.65 10.39
C PHE A 285 31.97 -14.07 11.48
N ALA A 286 32.06 -13.47 12.67
CA ALA A 286 31.25 -13.87 13.82
C ALA A 286 30.75 -12.69 14.65
N HIS A 287 29.60 -12.88 15.29
CA HIS A 287 29.03 -11.96 16.26
C HIS A 287 28.61 -12.71 17.52
N VAL A 288 29.06 -12.19 18.67
CA VAL A 288 28.75 -12.75 19.99
C VAL A 288 27.56 -12.01 20.58
N ARG A 289 26.44 -12.72 20.75
CA ARG A 289 25.25 -12.20 21.43
C ARG A 289 25.22 -12.73 22.86
N HIS A 290 25.17 -11.83 23.82
CA HIS A 290 24.93 -12.15 25.23
C HIS A 290 23.42 -12.25 25.49
N LEU A 291 22.99 -13.16 26.36
CA LEU A 291 21.59 -13.32 26.74
C LEU A 291 21.05 -12.06 27.44
N ASP A 292 21.88 -11.44 28.28
CA ASP A 292 21.63 -10.16 28.91
C ASP A 292 22.71 -9.16 28.47
N PRO A 293 22.37 -8.13 27.68
CA PRO A 293 23.32 -7.12 27.19
C PRO A 293 23.99 -6.30 28.30
N GLN A 294 23.40 -6.24 29.50
CA GLN A 294 23.92 -5.47 30.64
C GLN A 294 24.87 -6.28 31.53
N LYS A 295 24.95 -7.61 31.32
CA LYS A 295 25.81 -8.53 32.08
C LYS A 295 26.78 -9.27 31.16
N PRO A 296 28.07 -8.88 31.11
CA PRO A 296 29.08 -9.50 30.26
C PRO A 296 29.31 -11.00 30.52
N GLU A 297 28.99 -11.48 31.73
CA GLU A 297 29.09 -12.90 32.12
C GLU A 297 27.85 -13.74 31.75
N SER A 298 26.83 -13.13 31.15
CA SER A 298 25.63 -13.87 30.77
C SER A 298 25.93 -14.90 29.66
N PRO A 299 25.17 -16.01 29.60
CA PRO A 299 25.33 -17.01 28.55
C PRO A 299 25.34 -16.39 27.16
N LYS A 300 26.37 -16.71 26.38
CA LYS A 300 26.56 -16.15 25.03
C LYS A 300 26.22 -17.17 23.95
N LYS A 301 25.61 -16.70 22.87
CA LYS A 301 25.40 -17.43 21.62
C LYS A 301 26.15 -16.73 20.49
N ILE A 302 26.86 -17.49 19.68
CA ILE A 302 27.65 -16.98 18.56
C ILE A 302 26.89 -17.21 17.27
N PHE A 303 26.84 -16.17 16.44
CA PHE A 303 26.26 -16.19 15.11
C PHE A 303 27.36 -15.94 14.07
N TYR A 304 27.24 -16.57 12.91
CA TYR A 304 28.24 -16.56 11.85
C TYR A 304 27.68 -15.95 10.56
N SER A 305 28.55 -15.22 9.87
CA SER A 305 28.32 -14.70 8.52
C SER A 305 28.68 -15.75 7.48
N GLN A 306 28.05 -15.70 6.31
CA GLN A 306 28.38 -16.58 5.18
C GLN A 306 29.82 -16.41 4.70
N ALA A 307 30.41 -15.22 4.93
CA ALA A 307 31.79 -14.91 4.57
C ALA A 307 32.81 -15.84 5.25
N ILE A 308 32.47 -16.50 6.37
CA ILE A 308 33.40 -17.43 7.03
C ILE A 308 33.73 -18.64 6.15
N LEU A 309 32.88 -18.97 5.16
CA LEU A 309 33.13 -20.10 4.26
C LEU A 309 34.35 -19.87 3.36
N SER A 310 34.70 -18.63 2.99
CA SER A 310 35.89 -18.37 2.17
C SER A 310 37.19 -18.71 2.91
N GLU A 311 37.20 -18.63 4.23
CA GLU A 311 38.33 -19.07 5.06
C GLU A 311 38.33 -20.59 5.23
N PHE A 312 37.16 -21.23 5.26
CA PHE A 312 37.05 -22.68 5.24
C PHE A 312 37.45 -23.28 3.88
N ASP A 313 37.16 -22.62 2.76
CA ASP A 313 37.56 -23.06 1.41
C ASP A 313 39.08 -23.15 1.26
N LYS A 314 39.86 -22.39 2.05
CA LYS A 314 41.34 -22.48 2.06
C LYS A 314 41.86 -23.73 2.77
N GLN A 315 41.03 -24.39 3.58
CA GLN A 315 41.44 -25.45 4.50
C GLN A 315 40.76 -26.80 4.20
N TYR A 316 39.66 -26.78 3.46
CA TYR A 316 38.83 -27.94 3.11
C TYR A 316 38.58 -27.96 1.60
N GLU A 317 38.44 -29.17 1.05
CA GLU A 317 38.25 -29.37 -0.39
C GLU A 317 36.75 -29.34 -0.72
N PRO A 318 36.31 -28.43 -1.61
CA PRO A 318 34.92 -28.39 -2.06
C PRO A 318 34.52 -29.70 -2.72
N ARG A 319 33.30 -30.17 -2.49
CA ARG A 319 32.71 -31.22 -3.33
C ARG A 319 32.49 -30.62 -4.71
N LEU A 320 33.20 -31.16 -5.70
CA LEU A 320 32.89 -30.89 -7.10
C LEU A 320 31.43 -31.31 -7.33
N THR A 321 30.61 -30.35 -7.76
CA THR A 321 29.22 -30.57 -8.18
C THR A 321 29.17 -30.72 -9.69
#